data_AF-A0A964L461-F1
#
_entry.id   AF-A0A964L461-F1
#
_cell.length_a   1.000
_cell.length_b   1.000
_cell.length_c   1.000
_cell.angle_alpha   90.00
_cell.angle_beta   90.00
_cell.angle_gamma   90.00
#
_symmetry.space_group_name_H-M   'P 1'
#
loop_
_entity.id
_entity.type
_entity.pdbx_description
1 polymer ?
#
loop_
_entity_poly.entity_id
_entity_poly.type
_entity_poly.pdbx_seq_one_letter_code
_entity_poly.pdbx_strand_id
1 'polypeptide(L)' 'MPQYEYISEEDSEVIVLLRPMSQADAPVEDPAGRGRTFRRKLSTFGVAGTQSPATSGHVHTGGCCPCGKPQSSCGNQ' A
#
# COMPACT_ATOMS: atom_id res chain seq x y z
N MET A 1 -4.96 -26.20 1.42
CA MET A 1 -3.85 -25.32 0.98
C MET A 1 -4.43 -24.18 0.16
N PRO A 2 -3.89 -22.95 0.26
CA PRO A 2 -4.35 -21.83 -0.54
C PRO A 2 -4.05 -22.02 -2.04
N GLN A 3 -4.87 -21.40 -2.89
CA GLN A 3 -4.67 -21.31 -4.33
C GLN A 3 -3.99 -19.99 -4.68
N TYR A 4 -3.02 -20.04 -5.59
CA TYR A 4 -2.35 -18.86 -6.13
C TYR A 4 -2.40 -18.88 -7.65
N GLU A 5 -2.56 -17.68 -8.22
CA GLU A 5 -2.43 -17.45 -9.66
C GLU A 5 -0.98 -17.09 -10.01
N TYR A 6 -0.50 -17.62 -11.12
CA TYR A 6 0.79 -17.26 -11.70
C TYR A 6 0.60 -16.92 -13.17
N ILE A 7 1.26 -15.86 -13.61
CA ILE A 7 1.24 -15.41 -15.00
C ILE A 7 2.60 -15.66 -15.64
N SER A 8 2.58 -16.19 -16.85
CA SER A 8 3.76 -16.34 -17.71
C SER A 8 4.23 -14.96 -18.20
N GLU A 9 5.52 -14.69 -18.10
CA GLU A 9 6.10 -13.43 -18.58
C GLU A 9 6.14 -13.33 -20.12
N GLU A 10 6.05 -14.47 -20.81
CA GLU A 10 6.29 -14.54 -22.26
C GLU A 10 4.99 -14.52 -23.06
N ASP A 11 3.98 -15.29 -22.64
CA ASP A 11 2.71 -15.45 -23.35
C ASP A 11 1.48 -15.01 -22.54
N SER A 12 1.68 -14.47 -21.33
CA SER A 12 0.60 -14.04 -20.42
C SER A 12 -0.39 -15.15 -20.04
N GLU A 13 -0.05 -16.43 -20.26
CA GLU A 13 -0.84 -17.56 -19.80
C GLU A 13 -0.93 -17.56 -18.27
N VAL A 14 -2.11 -17.85 -17.73
CA VAL A 14 -2.35 -17.89 -16.27
C VAL A 14 -2.60 -19.32 -15.83
N ILE A 15 -1.84 -19.76 -14.83
CA ILE A 15 -2.01 -21.07 -14.18
C ILE A 15 -2.38 -20.89 -12.72
N VAL A 16 -3.11 -21.86 -12.17
CA VAL A 16 -3.54 -21.89 -10.76
C VAL A 16 -2.90 -23.09 -10.07
N LEU A 17 -2.22 -22.83 -8.94
CA LEU A 17 -1.57 -23.88 -8.16
C LEU A 17 -1.97 -23.81 -6.68
N LEU A 18 -2.11 -25.00 -6.09
CA LEU A 18 -2.27 -25.18 -4.65
C LEU A 18 -0.88 -25.28 -4.01
N ARG A 19 -0.50 -24.28 -3.20
CA ARG A 19 0.81 -24.25 -2.53
C ARG A 19 0.68 -23.73 -1.09
N PRO A 20 1.60 -24.06 -0.17
CA PRO A 20 1.70 -23.34 1.10
C PRO A 20 2.21 -21.91 0.85
N MET A 21 1.86 -20.98 1.73
CA MET A 21 2.26 -19.57 1.61
C MET A 21 3.79 -19.39 1.55
N SER A 22 4.54 -20.26 2.23
CA SER A 22 6.02 -20.26 2.23
C SER A 22 6.63 -20.54 0.85
N GLN A 23 5.88 -21.10 -0.09
CA GLN A 23 6.33 -21.42 -1.45
C GLN A 23 5.62 -20.59 -2.52
N ALA A 24 4.85 -19.58 -2.13
CA ALA A 24 4.04 -18.81 -3.06
C ALA A 24 4.89 -17.94 -4.00
N ASP A 25 6.12 -17.59 -3.60
CA ASP A 25 7.08 -16.84 -4.44
C ASP A 25 8.19 -17.73 -5.00
N ALA A 26 8.13 -19.05 -4.75
CA ALA A 26 9.10 -19.99 -5.31
C ALA A 26 8.87 -20.18 -6.82
N PRO A 27 9.92 -20.49 -7.61
CA PRO A 27 9.78 -20.82 -9.02
C PRO A 27 8.71 -21.87 -9.29
N VAL A 28 8.07 -21.75 -10.45
CA VAL A 28 7.01 -22.66 -10.90
C VAL A 28 7.49 -23.35 -12.16
N GLU A 29 7.37 -24.68 -12.19
CA GLU A 29 7.65 -25.46 -13.39
C GLU A 29 6.54 -25.26 -14.43
N ASP A 30 6.95 -25.12 -15.69
CA ASP A 30 6.02 -24.99 -16.81
C ASP A 30 5.35 -26.33 -17.13
N PRO A 31 4.01 -26.45 -17.03
CA PRO A 31 3.29 -27.67 -17.37
C PRO A 31 3.47 -28.11 -18.83
N ALA A 32 3.76 -27.16 -19.73
CA ALA A 32 3.99 -27.42 -21.14
C ALA A 32 5.44 -27.79 -21.46
N GLY A 33 6.35 -27.72 -20.49
CA GLY A 33 7.77 -28.02 -20.68
C GLY A 33 8.48 -27.10 -21.67
N ARG A 34 7.96 -25.88 -21.91
CA ARG A 34 8.51 -24.92 -22.88
C ARG A 34 9.58 -24.00 -22.27
N GLY A 35 9.91 -24.19 -21.00
CA GLY A 35 10.93 -23.41 -20.29
C GLY A 35 10.48 -22.00 -19.90
N ARG A 36 9.16 -21.78 -19.79
CA ARG A 36 8.58 -20.45 -19.50
C ARG A 36 8.77 -20.04 -18.06
N THR A 37 8.86 -18.73 -17.84
CA THR A 37 8.95 -18.15 -16.49
C THR A 37 7.59 -17.67 -16.00
N PHE A 38 7.20 -18.13 -14.81
CA PHE A 38 5.94 -17.76 -14.17
C PHE A 38 6.17 -16.93 -12.91
N ARG A 39 5.40 -15.84 -12.75
CA ARG A 39 5.42 -15.00 -11.54
C ARG A 39 4.08 -14.98 -10.86
N ARG A 40 4.08 -14.93 -9.52
CA ARG A 40 2.85 -14.86 -8.74
C ARG A 40 2.09 -13.58 -9.10
N LYS A 41 0.84 -13.75 -9.51
CA LYS A 41 -0.09 -12.66 -9.79
C LYS A 41 -0.83 -12.30 -8.51
N LEU A 42 -0.71 -11.04 -8.10
CA LEU A 42 -1.45 -10.49 -6.96
C LEU A 42 -2.60 -9.63 -7.50
N SER A 43 -3.84 -9.98 -7.15
CA SER A 43 -4.99 -9.14 -7.46
C SER A 43 -4.87 -7.84 -6.68
N THR A 44 -4.57 -6.75 -7.38
CA THR A 44 -4.43 -5.43 -6.78
C THR A 44 -5.71 -4.65 -7.06
N PHE A 45 -6.48 -4.37 -6.01
CA PHE A 45 -7.61 -3.45 -6.10
C PHE A 45 -7.08 -2.02 -5.92
N GLY A 46 -7.13 -1.22 -6.97
CA GLY A 46 -6.77 0.20 -6.88
C GLY A 46 -7.82 0.95 -6.07
N VAL A 47 -7.47 1.41 -4.87
CA VAL A 47 -8.28 2.39 -4.14
C VAL A 47 -7.95 3.78 -4.69
N ALA A 48 -8.83 4.31 -5.53
CA ALA A 48 -8.78 5.72 -5.91
C ALA A 48 -9.22 6.55 -4.70
N GLY A 49 -8.27 6.87 -3.81
CA GLY A 49 -8.49 7.88 -2.79
C GLY A 49 -8.77 9.21 -3.47
N THR A 50 -9.91 9.83 -3.19
CA THR A 50 -10.07 11.26 -3.44
C THR A 50 -8.95 11.96 -2.67
N GLN A 51 -8.04 12.61 -3.39
CA GLN A 51 -7.08 13.53 -2.79
C GLN A 51 -7.91 14.63 -2.12
N SER A 52 -8.13 14.51 -0.81
CA SER A 52 -8.55 15.66 -0.02
C SER A 52 -7.38 16.63 -0.10
N PRO A 53 -7.58 17.87 -0.56
CA PRO A 53 -6.53 18.87 -0.41
C PRO A 53 -6.20 18.91 1.08
N ALA A 54 -4.93 18.71 1.42
CA ALA A 54 -4.43 18.95 2.74
C ALA A 54 -4.53 20.47 2.99
N THR A 55 -5.71 20.95 3.36
CA THR A 55 -5.89 22.32 3.78
C THR A 55 -5.34 22.46 5.19
N SER A 56 -4.26 23.23 5.24
CA SER A 56 -3.71 23.91 6.40
C SER A 56 -2.99 23.04 7.42
N GLY A 57 -1.66 23.15 7.41
CA GLY A 57 -0.84 22.79 8.55
C GLY A 57 -1.42 23.43 9.82
N HIS A 58 -1.54 22.61 10.86
CA HIS A 58 -1.81 23.09 12.20
C HIS A 58 -0.63 23.98 12.63
N VAL A 59 -0.84 25.29 12.66
CA VAL A 59 0.13 26.23 13.22
C VAL A 59 0.12 26.02 14.73
N HIS A 60 1.19 25.44 15.27
CA HIS A 60 1.42 25.43 16.71
C HIS A 60 1.83 26.84 17.15
N THR A 61 0.87 27.77 17.23
CA THR A 61 1.07 29.04 17.95
C THR A 61 1.03 28.74 19.44
N GLY A 62 2.20 28.93 20.07
CA GLY A 62 2.47 28.52 21.44
C GLY A 62 1.58 29.16 22.51
N GLY A 63 1.63 28.52 23.69
CA GLY A 63 1.47 29.16 25.00
C GLY A 63 0.33 30.18 25.16
N CYS A 64 -0.89 29.84 24.74
CA CYS A 64 -2.05 30.68 25.01
C CYS A 64 -2.61 30.34 26.40
N CYS A 65 -2.49 31.28 27.33
CA CYS A 65 -3.15 31.26 28.64
C CYS A 65 -4.68 31.07 28.44
N PRO A 66 -5.41 30.29 29.26
CA PRO A 66 -6.82 29.91 29.01
C PRO A 66 -7.81 31.09 28.98
N CYS A 67 -7.36 32.31 29.26
CA CYS A 67 -8.12 33.54 29.08
C CYS A 67 -8.15 34.07 27.62
N GLY A 68 -7.54 33.36 26.66
CA GLY A 68 -7.63 33.67 25.22
C GLY A 68 -6.89 34.93 24.79
N LYS A 69 -6.02 35.48 25.65
CA LYS A 69 -5.25 36.70 25.37
C LYS A 69 -3.84 36.35 24.90
N PRO A 70 -3.30 37.08 23.90
CA PRO A 70 -1.92 36.90 23.50
C PRO A 70 -0.99 37.24 24.67
N GLN A 71 0.13 36.52 24.78
CA GLN A 71 1.08 36.59 25.90
C GLN A 71 1.59 38.02 26.21
N SER A 72 1.49 38.94 25.26
CA SER A 72 1.87 40.36 25.39
C SER A 72 0.79 41.27 25.99
N SER A 73 -0.41 40.76 26.28
CA SER A 73 -1.57 41.56 26.73
C SER A 73 -1.79 41.50 28.26
N CYS A 74 -1.00 40.72 28.99
CA CYS A 74 -1.12 40.61 30.45
C CYS A 74 0.10 41.26 31.10
N GLY A 75 -0.08 42.49 31.58
CA GLY A 75 0.91 43.21 32.39
C GLY A 75 1.67 44.29 31.64
N ASN A 76 1.09 45.50 31.57
CA ASN A 76 1.81 46.71 31.93
C ASN A 76 0.79 47.83 32.21
N GLN A 77 0.79 48.26 33.48
CA GLN A 77 -0.06 49.28 34.14
C GLN A 77 -1.46 48.83 34.56
#